data_AF-A0A2V4UF01-F1
#
_entry.id   AF-A0A2V4UF01-F1
#
_cell.length_a   1.000
_cell.length_b   1.000
_cell.length_c   1.000
_cell.angle_alpha   90.00
_cell.angle_beta   90.00
_cell.angle_gamma   90.00
#
_symmetry.space_group_name_H-M   'P 1'
#
loop_
_entity.id
_entity.type
_entity.pdbx_description
1 polymer ?
#
loop_
_entity_poly.entity_id
_entity_poly.type
_entity_poly.pdbx_seq_one_letter_code
_entity_poly.pdbx_strand_id
1 'polypeptide(L)'
;MLKRGEQLTETALRELKEETRLLGKSARYLFDIRGKQKHHHVFSCEIPRQAKARPSSEIARCRWVHLDDIPRLITSGPTSDIVRLINQRRRK
;
A
#
# COMPACT_ATOMS: atom_id res chain seq x y z
N MET A 1 3.56 8.57 7.35
CA MET A 1 3.81 8.11 8.75
C MET A 1 2.55 8.17 9.61
N LEU A 2 2.42 7.26 10.59
CA LEU A 2 1.35 7.28 11.60
C LEU A 2 1.46 8.55 12.48
N LYS A 3 0.38 9.32 12.56
CA LYS A 3 0.29 10.50 13.43
C LYS A 3 -0.27 10.10 14.81
N ARG A 4 0.09 10.84 15.86
CA ARG A 4 -0.35 10.55 17.24
C ARG A 4 -1.88 10.64 17.33
N GLY A 5 -2.52 9.57 17.81
CA GLY A 5 -3.97 9.49 17.98
C GLY A 5 -4.75 9.15 16.70
N GLU A 6 -4.09 8.97 15.55
CA GLU A 6 -4.73 8.58 14.30
C GLU A 6 -4.96 7.06 14.24
N GLN A 7 -6.13 6.61 13.78
CA GLN A 7 -6.35 5.19 13.57
C GLN A 7 -5.52 4.71 12.36
N LEU A 8 -5.12 3.44 12.35
CA LEU A 8 -4.30 2.90 11.27
C LEU A 8 -5.01 2.95 9.90
N THR A 9 -6.33 2.77 9.89
CA THR A 9 -7.15 2.88 8.67
C THR A 9 -7.22 4.31 8.14
N GLU A 10 -7.38 5.29 9.03
CA GLU A 10 -7.35 6.73 8.69
C GLU A 10 -5.97 7.12 8.15
N THR A 11 -4.92 6.63 8.80
CA THR A 11 -3.53 6.78 8.34
C THR A 11 -3.36 6.24 6.92
N ALA A 12 -3.82 5.02 6.65
CA ALA A 12 -3.70 4.40 5.33
C ALA A 12 -4.39 5.23 4.23
N LEU A 13 -5.58 5.77 4.51
CA LEU A 13 -6.32 6.62 3.57
C LEU A 13 -5.65 7.98 3.37
N ARG A 14 -5.15 8.59 4.45
CA ARG A 14 -4.46 9.88 4.39
C ARG A 14 -3.16 9.78 3.59
N GLU A 15 -2.33 8.79 3.88
CA GLU A 15 -1.05 8.57 3.19
C GLU A 15 -1.28 8.27 1.70
N LEU A 16 -2.28 7.43 1.37
CA LEU A 16 -2.68 7.18 0.00
C LEU A 16 -2.98 8.49 -0.75
N LYS A 17 -3.72 9.40 -0.12
CA LYS A 17 -4.03 10.73 -0.69
C LYS A 17 -2.80 11.63 -0.78
N GLU A 18 -1.99 11.71 0.28
CA GLU A 18 -0.82 12.60 0.34
C GLU A 18 0.23 12.23 -0.72
N GLU A 19 0.50 10.94 -0.90
CA GLU A 19 1.56 10.43 -1.79
C GLU A 19 1.10 10.26 -3.26
N THR A 20 -0.17 9.92 -3.48
CA THR A 20 -0.66 9.53 -4.82
C THR A 20 -1.85 10.34 -5.33
N ARG A 21 -2.38 11.26 -4.50
CA ARG A 21 -3.60 12.04 -4.75
C ARG A 21 -4.86 11.20 -4.99
N LEU A 22 -4.81 9.89 -4.70
CA LEU A 22 -5.97 9.02 -4.77
C LEU A 22 -6.87 9.21 -3.55
N LEU A 23 -8.17 9.32 -3.79
CA LEU A 23 -9.18 9.35 -2.73
C LEU A 23 -9.72 7.92 -2.54
N GLY A 24 -9.20 7.24 -1.52
CA GLY A 24 -9.72 5.94 -1.09
C GLY A 24 -11.07 6.07 -0.40
N LYS A 25 -12.01 5.17 -0.69
CA LYS A 25 -13.32 5.10 -0.04
C LYS A 25 -13.27 4.41 1.31
N SER A 26 -12.47 3.35 1.40
CA SER A 26 -12.33 2.51 2.59
C SER A 26 -10.93 1.90 2.61
N ALA A 27 -10.42 1.62 3.81
CA ALA A 27 -9.19 0.87 4.02
C ALA A 27 -9.52 -0.37 4.86
N ARG A 28 -9.39 -1.55 4.25
CA ARG A 28 -9.56 -2.84 4.93
C ARG A 28 -8.20 -3.37 5.31
N TYR A 29 -7.99 -3.62 6.59
CA TYR A 29 -6.79 -4.30 7.09
C TYR A 29 -6.71 -5.72 6.52
N LEU A 30 -5.53 -6.10 6.02
CA LEU A 30 -5.27 -7.44 5.51
C LEU A 30 -4.44 -8.25 6.51
N PHE A 31 -3.29 -7.69 6.90
CA PHE A 31 -2.33 -8.27 7.83
C PHE A 31 -1.26 -7.26 8.18
N ASP A 32 -0.39 -7.64 9.11
CA ASP A 32 0.86 -6.96 9.36
C ASP A 32 2.05 -7.91 9.14
N ILE A 33 3.20 -7.30 8.85
CA ILE A 33 4.49 -7.99 8.76
C ILE A 33 5.53 -7.15 9.50
N ARG A 34 6.27 -7.81 10.40
CA ARG A 34 7.37 -7.17 11.13
C ARG A 34 8.67 -7.38 10.38
N GLY A 35 9.19 -6.30 9.80
CA GLY A 35 10.53 -6.27 9.23
C GLY A 35 11.59 -5.96 10.27
N LYS A 36 12.86 -5.85 9.84
CA LYS A 36 13.99 -5.56 10.75
C LYS A 36 13.88 -4.20 11.44
N GLN A 37 13.38 -3.17 10.73
CA GLN A 37 13.34 -1.79 11.21
C GLN A 37 11.92 -1.25 11.40
N LYS A 38 10.94 -1.80 10.67
CA LYS A 38 9.59 -1.27 10.60
C LYS A 38 8.57 -2.38 10.76
N HIS A 39 7.47 -2.07 11.44
CA HIS A 39 6.27 -2.89 11.48
C HIS A 39 5.31 -2.36 10.41
N HIS A 40 5.06 -3.16 9.38
CA HIS A 40 4.20 -2.77 8.28
C HIS A 40 2.80 -3.27 8.52
N HIS A 41 1.84 -2.36 8.63
CA HIS A 41 0.41 -2.68 8.59
C HIS A 41 -0.08 -2.55 7.15
N VAL A 42 -0.61 -3.63 6.57
CA VAL A 42 -1.00 -3.71 5.16
C VAL A 42 -2.50 -3.59 5.02
N PHE A 43 -2.93 -2.66 4.19
CA PHE A 43 -4.33 -2.37 3.90
C PHE A 43 -4.61 -2.52 2.40
N SER A 44 -5.79 -3.04 2.07
CA SER A 44 -6.40 -2.84 0.75
C SER A 44 -7.31 -1.63 0.79
N CYS A 45 -7.18 -0.74 -0.20
CA CYS A 45 -8.02 0.44 -0.31
C CYS A 45 -8.92 0.36 -1.55
N GLU A 46 -10.20 0.68 -1.38
CA GLU A 46 -11.12 0.80 -2.50
C GLU A 46 -10.99 2.18 -3.15
N ILE A 47 -10.83 2.23 -4.47
CA ILE A 47 -10.73 3.47 -5.24
C ILE A 47 -11.70 3.45 -6.43
N PRO A 48 -12.11 4.61 -6.95
CA PRO A 48 -12.87 4.67 -8.20
C PRO A 48 -12.09 4.01 -9.35
N ARG A 49 -12.77 3.23 -10.20
CA ARG A 49 -12.15 2.51 -11.33
C ARG A 49 -11.39 3.43 -12.30
N GLN A 50 -11.82 4.68 -12.44
CA GLN A 50 -11.21 5.68 -13.32
C GLN A 50 -10.15 6.53 -12.62
N ALA A 51 -9.83 6.25 -11.35
CA ALA A 51 -8.87 7.04 -10.59
C ALA A 51 -7.45 6.87 -11.17
N LYS A 52 -6.76 8.01 -11.38
CA LYS A 52 -5.39 8.04 -11.86
C LYS A 52 -4.48 8.53 -10.74
N ALA A 53 -3.56 7.68 -10.30
CA ALA A 53 -2.54 8.05 -9.32
C ALA A 53 -1.66 9.16 -9.90
N ARG A 54 -1.36 10.18 -9.09
CA ARG A 54 -0.44 11.26 -9.42
C ARG A 54 0.61 11.38 -8.30
N PRO A 55 1.90 11.34 -8.63
CA PRO A 55 2.95 11.51 -7.63
C PRO A 55 2.80 12.85 -6.89
N SER A 56 3.07 12.83 -5.59
CA SER A 56 2.99 13.98 -4.71
C SER A 56 3.89 13.76 -3.49
N SER A 57 4.23 14.84 -2.79
CA SER A 57 5.10 14.82 -1.62
C SER A 57 6.45 14.14 -1.94
N GLU A 58 6.82 13.07 -1.24
CA GLU A 58 8.06 12.32 -1.43
C GLU A 58 8.07 11.38 -2.65
N ILE A 59 6.91 11.12 -3.27
CA ILE A 59 6.81 10.17 -4.37
C ILE A 59 7.10 10.86 -5.70
N ALA A 60 8.14 10.39 -6.41
CA ALA A 60 8.53 10.95 -7.70
C ALA A 60 7.71 10.40 -8.89
N ARG A 61 7.22 9.14 -8.81
CA ARG A 61 6.48 8.48 -9.89
C ARG A 61 5.44 7.50 -9.34
N CYS A 62 4.28 7.44 -9.98
CA CYS A 62 3.24 6.45 -9.69
C CYS A 62 2.93 5.63 -10.95
N ARG A 63 2.65 4.34 -10.77
CA ARG A 63 2.08 3.48 -11.80
C ARG A 63 1.26 2.36 -11.18
N TRP A 64 0.28 1.89 -11.94
CA TRP A 64 -0.39 0.63 -11.65
C TRP A 64 0.49 -0.54 -12.10
N VAL A 65 0.57 -1.57 -11.29
CA VAL A 65 1.36 -2.78 -11.57
C VAL A 65 0.51 -3.99 -11.17
N HIS A 66 0.49 -5.03 -11.99
CA HIS A 66 -0.13 -6.29 -11.60
C HIS A 66 0.69 -6.97 -10.51
N LEU A 67 0.03 -7.61 -9.52
CA LEU A 67 0.75 -8.27 -8.43
C LEU A 67 1.77 -9.31 -8.91
N ASP A 68 1.46 -9.98 -10.02
CA ASP A 68 2.32 -11.00 -10.62
C ASP A 68 3.55 -10.43 -11.34
N ASP A 69 3.55 -9.13 -11.65
CA ASP A 69 4.70 -8.46 -12.25
C ASP A 69 5.69 -7.93 -11.20
N ILE A 70 5.26 -7.75 -9.95
CA ILE A 70 6.10 -7.19 -8.88
C ILE A 70 7.41 -7.98 -8.66
N PRO A 71 7.44 -9.33 -8.69
CA PRO A 71 8.69 -10.08 -8.57
C PRO A 71 9.73 -9.76 -9.66
N ARG A 72 9.31 -9.16 -10.78
CA ARG A 72 10.21 -8.75 -11.88
C ARG A 72 10.69 -7.30 -11.75
N LEU A 73 10.26 -6.59 -10.71
CA LEU A 73 10.62 -5.21 -10.45
C LEU A 73 11.70 -5.11 -9.38
N ILE A 74 12.52 -4.06 -9.47
CA ILE A 74 13.41 -3.69 -8.36
C ILE A 74 12.53 -3.11 -7.24
N THR A 75 12.39 -3.86 -6.16
CA THR A 75 11.60 -3.49 -4.99
C THR A 75 12.39 -3.65 -3.70
N SER A 76 11.94 -2.97 -2.64
CA SER A 76 12.46 -3.20 -1.31
C SER A 76 12.10 -4.61 -0.81
N GLY A 77 12.91 -5.17 0.10
CA GLY A 77 12.62 -6.46 0.73
C GLY A 77 11.20 -6.56 1.32
N PRO A 78 10.75 -5.59 2.14
CA PRO A 78 9.38 -5.58 2.67
C PRO A 78 8.29 -5.61 1.59
N THR A 79 8.49 -4.90 0.48
CA THR A 79 7.51 -4.92 -0.64
C THR A 79 7.39 -6.32 -1.23
N SER A 80 8.51 -7.01 -1.46
CA SER A 80 8.52 -8.38 -1.99
C SER A 80 7.84 -9.36 -1.04
N ASP A 81 8.10 -9.24 0.27
CA ASP A 81 7.49 -10.09 1.30
C ASP A 81 5.97 -9.90 1.39
N ILE A 82 5.51 -8.64 1.34
CA ILE A 82 4.07 -8.30 1.33
C ILE A 82 3.38 -8.97 0.14
N VAL A 83 3.94 -8.84 -1.07
CA VAL A 83 3.34 -9.42 -2.28
C VAL A 83 3.31 -10.95 -2.22
N ARG A 84 4.38 -11.56 -1.71
CA ARG A 84 4.42 -13.02 -1.49
C ARG A 84 3.29 -13.47 -0.56
N LEU A 85 3.09 -12.78 0.56
CA LEU A 85 2.01 -13.10 1.52
C LEU A 85 0.62 -12.89 0.91
N ILE A 86 0.41 -11.83 0.13
CA ILE A 86 -0.84 -11.61 -0.61
C ILE A 86 -1.12 -12.78 -1.55
N ASN A 87 -0.13 -13.19 -2.36
CA ASN A 87 -0.30 -14.28 -3.31
C ASN A 87 -0.54 -15.64 -2.63
N GLN A 88 0.05 -15.90 -1.48
CA GLN A 88 -0.26 -17.09 -0.68
C GLN A 88 -1.71 -17.11 -0.17
N ARG A 89 -2.25 -15.93 0.20
CA ARG A 89 -3.64 -15.80 0.67
C ARG A 89 -4.67 -15.85 -0.44
N ARG A 90 -4.34 -15.38 -1.65
CA ARG A 90 -5.23 -15.44 -2.84
C ARG A 90 -5.45 -16.86 -3.37
N ARG A 91 -4.55 -17.80 -3.06
CA ARG A 91 -4.60 -19.20 -3.52
C ARG A 91 -5.37 -20.12 -2.57
N LYS A 92 -5.84 -19.60 -1.45
CA LYS A 92 -6.72 -20.29 -0.50
C LYS A 92 -8.15 -19.83 -0.73
#